data_AF-A0A372G5F5-F1
#
_entry.id   AF-A0A372G5F5-F1
#
_cell.length_a   1.000
_cell.length_b   1.000
_cell.length_c   1.000
_cell.angle_alpha   90.00
_cell.angle_beta   90.00
_cell.angle_gamma   90.00
#
_symmetry.space_group_name_H-M   'P 1'
#
loop_
_entity.id
_entity.type
_entity.pdbx_description
1 polymer ?
#
loop_
_entity_poly.entity_id
_entity_poly.type
_entity_poly.pdbx_seq_one_letter_code
_entity_poly.pdbx_strand_id
1 'polypeptide(L)'
;MADEPLILGIETSCDESGVGIVRGHTLLADALASSVDQHARFGGVVPEVASRAHLEAIVPTMQRALTEAGVTLAGWPGWAARHGIRVRVPRPGLCTDNGAMVAALGSHLVPSGVAPSRLDLPADSAMPLTTVSA
;
A
#
# COMPACT_ATOMS: atom_id res chain seq x y z
N MET A 1 14.51 24.75 -2.43
CA MET A 1 14.41 23.28 -2.26
C MET A 1 13.92 22.86 -0.87
N ALA A 2 14.29 23.54 0.22
CA ALA A 2 13.83 23.15 1.57
C ALA A 2 12.34 23.47 1.86
N ASP A 3 11.69 24.27 1.01
CA ASP A 3 10.35 24.84 1.24
C ASP A 3 9.20 24.03 0.59
N GLU A 4 9.53 22.94 -0.11
CA GLU A 4 8.53 22.06 -0.72
C GLU A 4 7.91 21.12 0.31
N PRO A 5 6.62 20.78 0.16
CA PRO A 5 5.92 19.94 1.12
C PRO A 5 6.58 18.57 1.24
N LEU A 6 6.80 18.13 2.47
CA LEU A 6 7.25 16.77 2.78
C LEU A 6 6.04 15.88 3.05
N ILE A 7 5.95 14.77 2.31
CA ILE A 7 4.86 13.80 2.35
C ILE A 7 5.44 12.45 2.78
N LEU A 8 4.81 11.81 3.76
CA LEU A 8 5.06 10.41 4.12
C LEU A 8 3.85 9.58 3.68
N GLY A 9 4.06 8.63 2.79
CA GLY A 9 3.08 7.66 2.33
C GLY A 9 3.27 6.32 3.03
N ILE A 10 2.17 5.64 3.35
CA ILE A 10 2.17 4.28 3.88
C ILE A 10 1.29 3.44 2.95
N GLU A 11 1.81 2.30 2.53
CA GLU A 11 1.12 1.32 1.68
C GLU A 11 1.07 -0.02 2.41
N THR A 12 -0.13 -0.56 2.64
CA THR A 12 -0.37 -1.82 3.36
C THR A 12 -1.61 -2.54 2.80
N SER A 13 -1.81 -2.52 1.48
CA SER A 13 -3.03 -3.09 0.87
C SER A 13 -2.99 -4.61 0.69
N CYS A 14 -1.81 -5.21 0.44
CA CYS A 14 -1.69 -6.64 0.15
C CYS A 14 -0.74 -7.34 1.13
N ASP A 15 0.41 -7.82 0.68
CA ASP A 15 1.38 -8.55 1.49
C ASP A 15 2.68 -7.77 1.71
N GLU A 16 2.70 -6.50 1.29
CA GLU A 16 3.81 -5.58 1.44
C GLU A 16 3.45 -4.43 2.39
N SER A 17 4.39 -4.07 3.26
CA SER A 17 4.36 -2.80 3.99
C SER A 17 5.37 -1.86 3.37
N GLY A 18 4.88 -0.82 2.71
CA GLY A 18 5.69 0.23 2.11
C GLY A 18 5.61 1.55 2.86
N VAL A 19 6.73 2.24 2.97
CA VAL A 19 6.80 3.62 3.45
C VAL A 19 7.65 4.46 2.51
N GLY A 20 7.03 5.43 1.86
CA GLY A 20 7.68 6.37 0.95
C GLY A 20 7.74 7.77 1.56
N ILE A 21 8.84 8.50 1.33
CA ILE A 21 8.97 9.91 1.73
C ILE A 21 9.31 10.75 0.49
N VAL A 22 8.51 11.77 0.22
CA VAL A 22 8.65 12.65 -0.95
C VAL A 22 8.73 14.10 -0.50
N ARG A 23 9.61 14.89 -1.11
CA ARG A 23 9.63 16.36 -1.00
C ARG A 23 9.33 16.98 -2.35
N GLY A 24 8.18 17.64 -2.47
CA GLY A 24 7.66 18.11 -3.76
C GLY A 24 7.52 16.97 -4.76
N HIS A 25 8.43 16.89 -5.73
CA HIS A 25 8.48 15.83 -6.75
C HIS A 25 9.68 14.89 -6.58
N THR A 26 10.46 15.05 -5.52
CA THR A 26 11.66 14.26 -5.27
C THR A 26 11.37 13.15 -4.26
N LEU A 27 11.55 11.90 -4.67
CA LEU A 27 11.52 10.76 -3.76
C LEU A 27 12.81 10.77 -2.90
N LEU A 28 12.65 10.84 -1.59
CA LEU A 28 13.73 10.87 -0.61
C LEU A 28 14.02 9.49 0.00
N ALA A 29 13.01 8.64 0.12
CA ALA A 29 13.14 7.27 0.57
C ALA A 29 11.96 6.41 0.10
N ASP A 30 12.22 5.13 -0.13
CA ASP A 30 11.23 4.10 -0.42
C ASP A 30 11.63 2.80 0.28
N ALA A 31 11.02 2.52 1.42
CA ALA A 31 11.29 1.34 2.21
C ALA A 31 10.14 0.35 2.09
N LEU A 32 10.46 -0.90 1.74
CA LEU A 32 9.50 -2.00 1.63
C LEU A 32 9.84 -3.10 2.64
N ALA A 33 8.81 -3.81 3.11
CA ALA A 33 8.92 -5.09 3.80
C ALA A 33 7.86 -6.02 3.22
N SER A 34 8.30 -7.17 2.71
CA SER A 34 7.42 -8.15 2.08
C SER A 34 7.13 -9.31 3.03
N SER A 35 5.90 -9.81 2.99
CA SER A 35 5.45 -11.01 3.71
C SER A 35 5.16 -12.19 2.79
N VAL A 36 5.53 -12.13 1.50
CA VAL A 36 5.33 -13.20 0.49
C VAL A 36 5.68 -14.58 1.04
N ASP A 37 6.83 -14.72 1.71
CA ASP A 37 7.30 -16.00 2.23
C ASP A 37 6.37 -16.60 3.31
N GLN A 38 5.66 -15.75 4.07
CA GLN A 38 4.69 -16.19 5.07
C GLN A 38 3.44 -16.79 4.42
N HIS A 39 3.15 -16.36 3.18
CA HIS A 39 2.03 -16.78 2.35
C HIS A 39 2.37 -17.96 1.44
N ALA A 40 3.65 -18.20 1.16
CA ALA A 40 4.13 -19.23 0.23
C ALA A 40 3.59 -20.64 0.55
N ARG A 41 3.47 -21.00 1.83
CA ARG A 41 2.92 -22.30 2.27
C ARG A 41 1.42 -22.47 2.00
N PHE A 42 0.70 -21.39 1.71
CA PHE A 42 -0.74 -21.38 1.47
C PHE A 42 -1.09 -21.26 -0.02
N GLY A 43 -0.11 -21.06 -0.89
CA GLY A 43 -0.34 -20.87 -2.32
C GLY A 43 -1.07 -19.56 -2.65
N GLY A 44 -1.00 -18.56 -1.76
CA GLY A 44 -1.63 -17.26 -1.96
C GLY A 44 -1.70 -16.43 -0.69
N VAL A 45 -1.99 -15.14 -0.83
CA VAL A 45 -2.05 -14.18 0.28
C VAL A 45 -3.21 -14.54 1.22
N VAL A 46 -2.91 -14.75 2.49
CA VAL A 46 -3.90 -14.98 3.55
C VAL A 46 -4.15 -13.65 4.29
N PRO A 47 -5.36 -13.06 4.23
CA PRO A 47 -5.61 -11.71 4.75
C PRO A 47 -5.23 -11.50 6.22
N GLU A 48 -5.53 -12.46 7.09
CA GLU A 48 -5.18 -12.36 8.53
C GLU A 48 -3.65 -12.40 8.76
N VAL A 49 -2.92 -13.19 7.95
CA VAL A 49 -1.46 -13.26 8.03
C VAL A 49 -0.85 -11.95 7.54
N ALA A 50 -1.36 -11.39 6.45
CA ALA A 50 -0.91 -10.12 5.90
C ALA A 50 -1.15 -8.97 6.88
N SER A 51 -2.35 -8.90 7.47
CA SER A 51 -2.71 -7.91 8.49
C SER A 51 -1.73 -7.92 9.67
N ARG A 52 -1.41 -9.11 10.19
CA ARG A 52 -0.44 -9.27 11.28
C ARG A 52 0.97 -8.88 10.86
N ALA A 53 1.40 -9.31 9.66
CA ALA A 53 2.70 -8.95 9.12
C ALA A 53 2.86 -7.44 8.97
N HIS A 54 1.80 -6.71 8.56
CA HIS A 54 1.83 -5.25 8.49
C HIS A 54 2.01 -4.60 9.86
N LEU A 55 1.30 -5.06 10.90
CA LEU A 55 1.43 -4.54 12.26
C LEU A 55 2.86 -4.71 12.80
N GLU A 56 3.52 -5.83 12.47
CA GLU A 56 4.89 -6.10 12.87
C GLU A 56 5.91 -5.28 12.04
N ALA A 57 5.65 -5.12 10.74
CA ALA A 57 6.60 -4.54 9.79
C ALA A 57 6.54 -3.00 9.69
N ILE A 58 5.41 -2.37 10.01
CA ILE A 58 5.20 -0.94 9.70
C ILE A 58 6.16 -0.02 10.46
N VAL A 59 6.38 -0.25 11.75
CA VAL A 59 7.27 0.59 12.57
C VAL A 59 8.73 0.47 12.12
N PRO A 60 9.32 -0.74 11.96
CA PRO A 60 10.66 -0.88 11.41
C PRO A 60 10.82 -0.29 10.01
N THR A 61 9.83 -0.49 9.13
CA THR A 61 9.88 0.01 7.75
C THR A 61 9.86 1.53 7.70
N MET A 62 9.02 2.15 8.53
CA MET A 62 8.99 3.60 8.67
C MET A 62 10.32 4.14 9.23
N GLN A 63 10.91 3.49 10.24
CA GLN A 63 12.21 3.89 10.77
C GLN A 63 13.31 3.85 9.71
N ARG A 64 13.32 2.84 8.83
CA ARG A 64 14.25 2.77 7.68
C ARG A 64 14.04 3.94 6.73
N ALA A 65 12.80 4.19 6.29
CA ALA A 65 12.49 5.28 5.37
C ALA A 65 12.91 6.65 5.92
N LEU A 66 12.66 6.89 7.21
CA LEU A 66 13.07 8.13 7.89
C LEU A 66 14.58 8.31 7.94
N THR A 67 15.29 7.23 8.25
CA THR A 67 16.76 7.24 8.29
C THR A 67 17.33 7.54 6.92
N GLU A 68 16.82 6.88 5.88
CA GLU A 68 17.23 7.07 4.48
C GLU A 68 16.94 8.50 4.00
N ALA A 69 15.76 9.04 4.32
CA ALA A 69 15.40 10.41 3.98
C ALA A 69 16.12 11.49 4.82
N GLY A 70 16.85 11.10 5.88
CA GLY A 70 17.47 12.02 6.83
C GLY A 70 16.46 12.86 7.64
N VAL A 71 15.28 12.29 7.91
CA VAL A 71 14.16 12.95 8.62
C VAL A 71 13.93 12.25 9.95
N THR A 72 13.80 12.99 11.05
CA THR A 72 13.42 12.42 12.35
C THR A 72 11.89 12.41 12.49
N LEU A 73 11.28 11.63 13.39
CA LEU A 73 9.83 11.77 13.74
C LEU A 73 9.70 11.91 15.27
N ALA A 74 10.22 12.95 15.88
CA ALA A 74 10.17 13.10 17.34
C ALA A 74 8.79 13.58 17.87
N GLY A 75 7.76 12.71 17.77
CA GLY A 75 6.45 12.88 18.43
C GLY A 75 5.27 13.14 17.49
N TRP A 76 4.69 12.11 16.89
CA TRP A 76 3.40 12.17 16.17
C TRP A 76 2.32 12.99 16.93
N PRO A 77 1.27 13.52 16.29
CA PRO A 77 1.20 14.56 15.25
C PRO A 77 1.91 15.87 15.62
N GLY A 78 2.26 16.07 16.89
CA GLY A 78 2.81 17.35 17.38
C GLY A 78 4.18 17.70 16.79
N TRP A 79 4.96 16.72 16.37
CA TRP A 79 6.26 16.85 15.71
C TRP A 79 6.12 17.20 14.25
N ALA A 80 5.19 16.51 13.56
CA ALA A 80 4.88 16.80 12.18
C ALA A 80 4.38 18.25 12.04
N ALA A 81 3.50 18.68 12.94
CA ALA A 81 3.07 20.08 13.04
C ALA A 81 4.24 21.04 13.31
N ARG A 82 5.16 20.68 14.21
CA ARG A 82 6.36 21.48 14.54
C ARG A 82 7.38 21.59 13.39
N HIS A 83 7.34 20.67 12.43
CA HIS A 83 8.27 20.63 11.29
C HIS A 83 7.58 20.97 9.95
N GLY A 84 6.36 21.51 9.99
CA GLY A 84 5.62 21.90 8.78
C GLY A 84 5.14 20.71 7.93
N ILE A 85 5.17 19.50 8.48
CA ILE A 85 4.75 18.27 7.79
C ILE A 85 3.25 18.12 7.94
N ARG A 86 2.53 18.26 6.82
CA ARG A 86 1.09 18.09 6.77
C ARG A 86 0.74 16.61 6.75
N VAL A 87 0.35 16.06 7.89
CA VAL A 87 -0.20 14.71 7.97
C VAL A 87 -1.58 14.69 7.30
N ARG A 88 -1.75 13.85 6.27
CA ARG A 88 -3.02 13.62 5.61
C ARG A 88 -3.41 12.16 5.77
N VAL A 89 -4.34 11.88 6.67
CA VAL A 89 -5.01 10.58 6.74
C VAL A 89 -6.25 10.68 5.84
N PRO A 90 -6.39 9.86 4.78
CA PRO A 90 -7.62 9.81 4.00
C PRO A 90 -8.79 9.47 4.93
N ARG A 91 -9.99 9.97 4.62
CA ARG A 91 -11.18 9.47 5.31
C ARG A 91 -11.25 7.95 5.11
N PRO A 92 -11.68 7.15 6.09
CA PRO A 92 -11.75 5.69 5.93
C PRO A 92 -12.50 5.24 4.67
N GLY A 93 -13.58 5.93 4.26
CA GLY A 93 -14.30 5.65 3.02
C GLY A 93 -13.59 6.04 1.71
N LEU A 94 -12.44 6.72 1.78
CA LEU A 94 -11.52 6.97 0.66
C LEU A 94 -10.30 6.05 0.71
N CYS A 95 -10.12 5.31 1.82
CA CYS A 95 -9.13 4.25 1.95
C CYS A 95 -9.69 2.97 1.31
N THR A 96 -10.22 3.09 0.10
CA THR A 96 -10.84 1.98 -0.61
C THR A 96 -9.75 1.05 -1.10
N ASP A 97 -9.67 -0.09 -0.41
CA ASP A 97 -9.10 -1.37 -0.83
C ASP A 97 -9.33 -1.61 -2.34
N ASN A 98 -8.34 -2.24 -2.98
CA ASN A 98 -8.28 -2.53 -4.41
C ASN A 98 -9.61 -3.09 -4.98
N GLY A 99 -10.40 -3.78 -4.16
CA GLY A 99 -11.74 -4.24 -4.50
C GLY A 99 -12.69 -3.16 -5.03
N ALA A 100 -12.66 -1.94 -4.50
CA ALA A 100 -13.52 -0.86 -5.00
C ALA A 100 -13.08 -0.37 -6.39
N MET A 101 -11.76 -0.32 -6.63
CA MET A 101 -11.20 0.06 -7.93
C MET A 101 -11.54 -0.99 -9.00
N VAL A 102 -11.39 -2.28 -8.66
CA VAL A 102 -11.78 -3.40 -9.53
C VAL A 102 -13.27 -3.39 -9.82
N ALA A 103 -14.11 -3.15 -8.81
CA ALA A 103 -15.56 -3.05 -8.99
C ALA A 103 -15.97 -1.86 -9.88
N ALA A 104 -15.32 -0.70 -9.71
CA ALA A 104 -15.55 0.47 -10.56
C ALA A 104 -15.14 0.21 -12.00
N LEU A 105 -13.97 -0.42 -12.23
CA LEU A 105 -13.57 -0.81 -13.58
C LEU A 105 -14.57 -1.79 -14.20
N GLY A 106 -14.99 -2.82 -13.45
CA GLY A 106 -15.99 -3.78 -13.90
C GLY A 106 -17.33 -3.12 -14.28
N SER A 107 -17.78 -2.12 -13.53
CA SER A 107 -19.03 -1.40 -13.80
C SER A 107 -18.98 -0.52 -15.06
N HIS A 108 -17.78 -0.18 -15.55
CA HIS A 108 -17.59 0.48 -16.84
C HIS A 108 -17.40 -0.52 -18.00
N LEU A 109 -16.68 -1.62 -17.77
CA LEU A 109 -16.38 -2.61 -18.80
C LEU A 109 -17.60 -3.42 -19.24
N VAL A 110 -18.44 -3.87 -18.29
CA VAL A 110 -19.61 -4.72 -18.61
C VAL A 110 -20.63 -4.00 -19.49
N PRO A 111 -21.04 -2.75 -19.19
CA PRO A 111 -21.89 -1.98 -20.11
C PRO A 111 -21.25 -1.68 -21.47
N SER A 112 -19.91 -1.69 -21.55
CA SER A 112 -19.16 -1.48 -22.80
C SER A 112 -19.04 -2.74 -23.66
N GLY A 113 -19.70 -3.84 -23.27
CA GLY A 113 -19.75 -5.09 -24.04
C GLY A 113 -18.69 -6.12 -23.66
N VAL A 114 -17.89 -5.87 -22.63
CA VAL A 114 -17.00 -6.90 -22.06
C VAL A 114 -17.85 -7.90 -21.28
N ALA A 115 -17.75 -9.18 -21.61
CA ALA A 115 -18.48 -10.21 -20.89
C ALA A 115 -18.02 -10.26 -19.41
N PRO A 116 -18.95 -10.28 -18.43
CA PRO A 116 -18.57 -10.48 -17.05
C PRO A 116 -17.98 -11.89 -16.88
N SER A 117 -17.01 -12.02 -15.98
CA SER A 117 -16.57 -13.34 -15.55
C SER A 117 -17.71 -14.09 -14.87
N ARG A 118 -17.63 -15.41 -14.83
CA ARG A 118 -18.55 -16.21 -14.05
C ARG A 118 -18.33 -15.98 -12.55
N LEU A 119 -19.36 -16.19 -11.74
CA LEU A 119 -19.29 -16.02 -10.28
C LEU A 119 -18.38 -17.05 -9.59
N ASP A 120 -18.03 -18.13 -10.28
CA ASP A 120 -17.12 -19.19 -9.86
C ASP A 120 -15.69 -18.98 -10.38
N LEU A 121 -15.35 -17.80 -10.91
CA LEU A 121 -13.98 -17.49 -11.34
C LEU A 121 -13.03 -17.63 -10.13
N PRO A 122 -12.08 -18.58 -10.16
CA PRO A 122 -11.16 -18.77 -9.06
C PRO A 122 -10.21 -17.57 -8.97
N ALA A 123 -10.00 -17.06 -7.76
CA ALA A 123 -8.88 -16.17 -7.46
C ALA A 123 -7.68 -17.03 -7.06
N ASP A 124 -6.66 -17.09 -7.92
CA ASP A 124 -5.37 -17.70 -7.61
C ASP A 124 -4.31 -16.59 -7.49
N SER A 125 -4.02 -16.22 -6.25
CA SER A 125 -3.04 -15.18 -5.92
C SER A 125 -1.60 -15.61 -6.21
N ALA A 126 -1.35 -16.88 -6.53
CA ALA A 126 -0.04 -17.42 -6.91
C ALA A 126 0.08 -17.71 -8.42
N MET A 127 -0.93 -17.37 -9.22
CA MET A 127 -0.90 -17.56 -10.66
C MET A 127 0.28 -16.79 -11.29
N PRO A 128 1.13 -17.43 -12.11
CA PRO A 128 2.23 -16.74 -12.79
C PRO A 128 1.72 -15.58 -13.65
N LEU A 129 2.45 -14.45 -13.66
CA LEU A 129 2.08 -13.23 -14.41
C LEU A 129 1.90 -13.45 -15.94
N THR A 130 2.41 -14.56 -16.47
CA THR A 130 2.27 -14.96 -17.87
C THR A 130 1.01 -15.76 -18.16
N THR A 131 0.22 -16.10 -17.14
CA THR A 131 -0.96 -16.94 -17.24
C THR A 131 -2.22 -16.10 -17.05
N VAL A 132 -3.17 -16.22 -17.98
CA VAL A 132 -4.48 -15.57 -17.89
C VAL A 132 -5.52 -16.64 -17.58
N SER A 133 -6.22 -16.48 -16.46
CA SER A 133 -7.38 -17.32 -16.12
C SER A 133 -8.60 -16.85 -16.91
N ALA A 134 -9.33 -17.78 -17.53
CA ALA A 134 -10.48 -17.53 -18.39
C ALA A 134 -11.78 -18.02 -17.76
#